data_AF-A0AAV1WPE4-F1
#
_entry.id   AF-A0AAV1WPE4-F1
#
_cell.length_a   1.000
_cell.length_b   1.000
_cell.length_c   1.000
_cell.angle_alpha   90.00
_cell.angle_beta   90.00
_cell.angle_gamma   90.00
#
_symmetry.space_group_name_H-M   'P 1'
#
loop_
_entity.id
_entity.type
_entity.pdbx_description
1 polymer ?
#
loop_
_entity_poly.entity_id
_entity_poly.type
_entity_poly.pdbx_seq_one_letter_code
_entity_poly.pdbx_strand_id
1 'polypeptide(L)'
;MDTLSSSVSTFKVQPLTPTTNPEFYHFKKNPYAKVAPPHVSSTSIKTKPPFSHKCSSTFVPLFSSSNTLSRKPSPPIFHQNPSTGYAAAIIDVAQTNNSLHSVQKDISRLLNFLQHMNFQSTMVDPSMVEEHKGEAIMRQVVEQGNFHRHVVALLKMLLKKNKMGILEEVLEEFERIYDELCGTQVVLLSSTAKMREDEVFGIAKKVHQLSGAVRIKVKNLVQDTLPAFAV
;
A
#
# COMPACT_ATOMS: atom_id res chain seq x y z
N MET A 1 8.00 -47.03 -57.95
CA MET A 1 9.22 -47.62 -57.38
C MET A 1 10.02 -46.48 -56.80
N ASP A 2 10.10 -46.47 -55.47
CA ASP A 2 11.16 -45.84 -54.64
C ASP A 2 11.21 -44.30 -54.58
N THR A 3 11.47 -43.62 -53.46
CA THR A 3 11.65 -43.95 -52.04
C THR A 3 11.53 -42.65 -51.25
N LEU A 4 11.13 -42.76 -49.97
CA LEU A 4 10.96 -41.69 -48.99
C LEU A 4 12.29 -40.95 -48.71
N SER A 5 12.22 -39.64 -48.42
CA SER A 5 13.26 -38.99 -47.61
C SER A 5 12.69 -37.87 -46.75
N SER A 6 12.52 -38.17 -45.46
CA SER A 6 12.21 -37.21 -44.40
C SER A 6 13.47 -36.42 -44.02
N SER A 7 13.34 -35.11 -43.78
CA SER A 7 14.37 -34.34 -43.08
C SER A 7 13.79 -33.79 -41.77
N VAL A 8 14.29 -34.35 -40.67
CA VAL A 8 14.07 -33.88 -39.30
C VAL A 8 15.22 -32.94 -38.95
N SER A 9 14.91 -31.68 -38.65
CA SER A 9 15.90 -30.72 -38.14
C SER A 9 15.90 -30.78 -36.61
N THR A 10 16.91 -31.45 -36.04
CA THR A 10 17.25 -31.38 -34.61
C THR A 10 18.51 -30.54 -34.50
N PHE A 11 18.41 -29.32 -33.95
CA PHE A 11 19.59 -28.58 -33.50
C PHE A 11 19.56 -28.47 -31.97
N LYS A 12 20.51 -29.18 -31.38
CA LYS A 12 20.77 -29.30 -29.95
C LYS A 12 21.95 -28.38 -29.65
N VAL A 13 21.81 -27.40 -28.75
CA VAL A 13 22.95 -26.61 -28.24
C VAL A 13 23.10 -26.88 -26.74
N GLN A 14 24.31 -27.26 -26.38
CA GLN A 14 24.76 -27.64 -25.04
C GLN A 14 24.99 -26.43 -24.12
N PRO A 15 24.94 -26.61 -22.79
CA PRO A 15 25.23 -25.59 -21.80
C PRO A 15 26.74 -25.48 -21.51
N LEU A 16 27.25 -24.26 -21.44
CA LEU A 16 28.62 -23.99 -21.00
C LEU A 16 28.65 -23.68 -19.49
N THR A 17 29.42 -24.55 -18.83
CA THR A 17 30.09 -24.57 -17.52
C THR A 17 30.12 -23.32 -16.61
N PRO A 18 30.11 -23.54 -15.27
CA PRO A 18 30.43 -22.53 -14.27
C PRO A 18 31.96 -22.39 -14.08
N THR A 19 32.44 -21.14 -14.02
CA THR A 19 33.81 -20.80 -13.64
C THR A 19 33.91 -20.66 -12.12
N THR A 20 34.77 -21.47 -11.52
CA THR A 20 35.32 -21.36 -10.18
C THR A 20 36.53 -20.43 -10.20
N ASN A 21 36.63 -19.52 -9.23
CA ASN A 21 37.94 -19.11 -8.71
C ASN A 21 37.85 -18.80 -7.19
N PRO A 22 38.81 -19.28 -6.39
CA PRO A 22 38.87 -19.10 -4.94
C PRO A 22 39.72 -17.88 -4.54
N GLU A 23 39.46 -17.29 -3.38
CA GLU A 23 40.45 -17.04 -2.29
C GLU A 23 40.02 -15.92 -1.31
N PHE A 24 39.94 -16.32 -0.05
CA PHE A 24 40.36 -15.64 1.19
C PHE A 24 39.91 -14.21 1.52
N TYR A 25 39.05 -14.11 2.55
CA TYR A 25 39.41 -13.45 3.83
C TYR A 25 38.68 -14.11 5.01
N HIS A 26 39.46 -14.56 6.01
CA HIS A 26 39.01 -15.00 7.32
C HIS A 26 38.99 -13.81 8.29
N PHE A 27 37.99 -13.72 9.20
CA PHE A 27 38.26 -13.46 10.62
C PHE A 27 37.08 -13.85 11.55
N LYS A 28 37.33 -14.93 12.30
CA LYS A 28 36.92 -15.35 13.65
C LYS A 28 35.58 -14.91 14.27
N LYS A 29 34.76 -15.94 14.58
CA LYS A 29 33.81 -15.99 15.71
C LYS A 29 34.46 -16.72 16.90
N ASN A 30 34.29 -16.20 18.12
CA ASN A 30 34.81 -16.77 19.35
C ASN A 30 33.73 -17.65 20.04
N PRO A 31 34.05 -18.84 20.57
CA PRO A 31 33.09 -19.70 21.27
C PRO A 31 33.10 -19.54 22.80
N TYR A 32 31.97 -19.91 23.40
CA TYR A 32 31.74 -20.12 24.83
C TYR A 32 32.55 -21.30 25.39
N ALA A 33 33.01 -21.20 26.65
CA ALA A 33 33.27 -22.34 27.53
C ALA A 33 33.02 -21.97 29.01
N LYS A 34 32.44 -22.93 29.75
CA LYS A 34 31.92 -22.87 31.13
C LYS A 34 32.97 -23.29 32.16
N VAL A 35 32.94 -22.76 33.39
CA VAL A 35 33.19 -23.46 34.68
C VAL A 35 32.47 -22.70 35.83
N ALA A 36 31.95 -23.41 36.85
CA ALA A 36 31.08 -22.95 37.95
C ALA A 36 31.77 -23.04 39.36
N PRO A 37 31.07 -22.94 40.53
CA PRO A 37 31.17 -21.89 41.57
C PRO A 37 31.82 -22.37 42.91
N PRO A 38 31.86 -21.59 44.03
CA PRO A 38 30.75 -21.64 45.00
C PRO A 38 30.53 -20.41 45.94
N HIS A 39 29.37 -20.45 46.62
CA HIS A 39 29.09 -20.08 48.02
C HIS A 39 28.56 -18.68 48.43
N VAL A 40 27.61 -18.77 49.35
CA VAL A 40 26.64 -17.82 49.93
C VAL A 40 27.22 -16.94 51.05
N SER A 41 26.58 -15.78 51.31
CA SER A 41 26.23 -15.30 52.67
C SER A 41 25.35 -14.04 52.64
N SER A 42 24.38 -14.04 53.56
CA SER A 42 23.36 -13.03 53.84
C SER A 42 23.85 -11.88 54.74
N THR A 43 23.11 -10.75 54.73
CA THR A 43 22.60 -9.93 55.85
C THR A 43 22.79 -8.40 55.73
N SER A 44 21.64 -7.68 55.73
CA SER A 44 21.30 -6.39 56.41
C SER A 44 22.16 -5.13 56.10
N ILE A 45 21.72 -3.85 56.07
CA ILE A 45 20.75 -3.09 56.87
C ILE A 45 20.40 -1.73 56.15
N LYS A 46 19.15 -1.26 56.31
CA LYS A 46 18.69 0.13 56.62
C LYS A 46 18.63 1.30 55.58
N THR A 47 17.38 1.72 55.32
CA THR A 47 16.72 3.05 55.46
C THR A 47 17.15 4.32 54.69
N LYS A 48 16.13 4.94 54.07
CA LYS A 48 15.96 6.31 53.51
C LYS A 48 16.19 7.43 54.59
N PRO A 49 16.05 8.78 54.35
CA PRO A 49 15.48 9.54 53.20
C PRO A 49 16.25 10.89 52.88
N PRO A 50 15.64 12.03 52.45
CA PRO A 50 16.02 12.77 51.23
C PRO A 50 16.63 14.16 51.48
N PHE A 51 17.30 14.77 50.50
CA PHE A 51 17.50 16.22 50.52
C PHE A 51 17.65 16.83 49.13
N SER A 52 17.03 18.00 48.98
CA SER A 52 16.76 18.76 47.76
C SER A 52 17.74 19.91 47.63
N HIS A 53 18.38 20.11 46.46
CA HIS A 53 18.95 21.42 46.08
C HIS A 53 18.94 21.65 44.55
N LYS A 54 18.01 22.50 44.13
CA LYS A 54 18.16 23.69 43.26
C LYS A 54 18.99 23.63 41.96
N CYS A 55 18.29 23.95 40.87
CA CYS A 55 18.82 24.50 39.62
C CYS A 55 19.76 25.70 39.85
N SER A 56 20.86 25.75 39.10
CA SER A 56 21.45 27.01 38.68
C SER A 56 22.06 26.87 37.28
N SER A 57 21.73 27.87 36.47
CA SER A 57 22.11 28.14 35.09
C SER A 57 23.63 28.14 34.86
N THR A 58 24.08 27.50 33.78
CA THR A 58 25.16 28.07 32.95
C THR A 58 24.93 27.68 31.49
N PHE A 59 24.71 28.70 30.68
CA PHE A 59 24.62 28.67 29.23
C PHE A 59 25.99 28.39 28.61
N VAL A 60 26.05 27.55 27.57
CA VAL A 60 26.68 27.85 26.27
C VAL A 60 26.19 26.85 25.20
N PRO A 61 25.86 27.31 23.98
CA PRO A 61 25.41 26.46 22.88
C PRO A 61 26.59 25.98 22.04
N LEU A 62 26.57 24.72 21.61
CA LEU A 62 27.46 24.23 20.55
C LEU A 62 26.63 24.09 19.26
N PHE A 63 26.86 25.03 18.34
CA PHE A 63 26.37 24.98 16.97
C PHE A 63 27.12 23.89 16.20
N SER A 64 26.46 22.77 15.93
CA SER A 64 26.86 21.84 14.87
C SER A 64 26.00 22.10 13.65
N SER A 65 26.57 22.81 12.68
CA SER A 65 26.00 22.99 11.35
C SER A 65 26.12 21.69 10.57
N SER A 66 25.10 20.85 10.64
CA SER A 66 24.82 19.83 9.63
C SER A 66 23.64 20.33 8.79
N ASN A 67 23.93 20.71 7.55
CA ASN A 67 22.93 21.00 6.53
C ASN A 67 22.14 19.73 6.22
N THR A 68 21.12 19.47 7.03
CA THR A 68 20.03 18.57 6.69
C THR A 68 18.92 19.45 6.12
N LEU A 69 18.51 19.16 4.88
CA LEU A 69 17.32 19.76 4.28
C LEU A 69 16.13 19.39 5.19
N SER A 70 15.80 20.30 6.11
CA SER A 70 14.66 20.16 7.01
C SER A 70 13.40 20.24 6.16
N ARG A 71 12.84 19.08 5.81
CA ARG A 71 11.44 18.94 5.40
C ARG A 71 10.63 19.53 6.55
N LYS A 72 10.11 20.75 6.33
CA LYS A 72 9.21 21.46 7.24
C LYS A 72 8.18 20.44 7.75
N PRO A 73 8.01 20.25 9.07
CA PRO A 73 6.96 19.37 9.56
C PRO A 73 5.65 19.96 9.06
N SER A 74 4.97 19.26 8.15
CA SER A 74 3.60 19.56 7.82
C SER A 74 2.80 19.57 9.12
N PRO A 75 1.85 20.52 9.30
CA PRO A 75 0.99 20.54 10.47
C PRO A 75 0.37 19.15 10.67
N PRO A 76 0.06 18.74 11.91
CA PRO A 76 -0.61 17.46 12.15
C PRO A 76 -1.87 17.44 11.30
N ILE A 77 -1.87 16.59 10.27
CA ILE A 77 -3.02 16.41 9.40
C ILE A 77 -4.02 15.63 10.24
N PHE A 78 -4.93 16.34 10.88
CA PHE A 78 -6.07 15.73 11.55
C PHE A 78 -7.02 15.26 10.46
N HIS A 79 -6.91 13.97 10.14
CA HIS A 79 -7.88 13.31 9.30
C HIS A 79 -9.18 13.16 10.10
N GLN A 80 -10.23 13.83 9.64
CA GLN A 80 -11.57 13.79 10.27
C GLN A 80 -12.13 12.36 10.26
N ASN A 81 -11.82 11.58 9.22
CA ASN A 81 -12.21 10.19 9.06
C ASN A 81 -11.01 9.26 9.20
N PRO A 82 -11.15 8.10 9.89
CA PRO A 82 -10.07 7.12 10.00
C PRO A 82 -9.62 6.62 8.63
N SER A 83 -10.54 6.51 7.67
CA SER A 83 -10.30 6.04 6.30
C SER A 83 -9.29 6.93 5.57
N THR A 84 -9.49 8.25 5.60
CA THR A 84 -8.56 9.24 5.04
C THR A 84 -7.18 9.18 5.72
N GLY A 85 -7.12 8.91 7.03
CA GLY A 85 -5.85 8.80 7.75
C GLY A 85 -5.02 7.59 7.34
N TYR A 86 -5.66 6.44 7.15
CA TYR A 86 -4.97 5.25 6.61
C TYR A 86 -4.54 5.46 5.15
N ALA A 87 -5.40 6.07 4.33
CA ALA A 87 -5.10 6.39 2.93
C ALA A 87 -3.89 7.33 2.80
N ALA A 88 -3.85 8.41 3.57
CA ALA A 88 -2.73 9.34 3.59
C ALA A 88 -1.44 8.67 4.06
N ALA A 89 -1.51 7.78 5.06
CA ALA A 89 -0.35 7.05 5.55
C ALA A 89 0.27 6.13 4.48
N ILE A 90 -0.55 5.37 3.74
CA ILE A 90 -0.01 4.53 2.65
C ILE A 90 0.53 5.38 1.49
N ILE A 91 -0.06 6.55 1.20
CA ILE A 91 0.46 7.48 0.19
C ILE A 91 1.82 8.03 0.59
N ASP A 92 1.98 8.51 1.82
CA ASP A 92 3.26 9.06 2.30
C ASP A 92 4.36 7.99 2.28
N VAL A 93 4.04 6.77 2.70
CA VAL A 93 4.95 5.63 2.61
C VAL A 93 5.30 5.31 1.15
N ALA A 94 4.32 5.28 0.25
CA ALA A 94 4.54 4.95 -1.16
C ALA A 94 5.33 6.05 -1.90
N GLN A 95 5.10 7.32 -1.59
CA GLN A 95 5.88 8.45 -2.12
C GLN A 95 7.33 8.39 -1.65
N THR A 96 7.55 8.17 -0.34
CA THR A 96 8.89 8.05 0.23
C THR A 96 9.69 6.91 -0.40
N ASN A 97 9.00 5.85 -0.85
CA ASN A 97 9.61 4.69 -1.49
C ASN A 97 9.59 4.72 -3.03
N ASN A 98 9.15 5.82 -3.66
CA ASN A 98 8.96 5.95 -5.12
C ASN A 98 8.10 4.83 -5.74
N SER A 99 7.15 4.28 -4.98
CA SER A 99 6.30 3.16 -5.39
C SER A 99 4.83 3.57 -5.54
N LEU A 100 4.54 4.86 -5.64
CA LEU A 100 3.17 5.40 -5.63
C LEU A 100 2.30 4.80 -6.75
N HIS A 101 2.79 4.77 -7.98
CA HIS A 101 2.04 4.24 -9.13
C HIS A 101 1.84 2.72 -9.05
N SER A 102 2.84 1.97 -8.58
CA SER A 102 2.73 0.53 -8.36
C SER A 102 1.68 0.21 -7.30
N VAL A 103 1.70 0.94 -6.18
CA VAL A 103 0.70 0.82 -5.11
C VAL A 103 -0.69 1.19 -5.62
N GLN A 104 -0.82 2.25 -6.42
CA GLN A 104 -2.11 2.65 -6.98
C GLN A 104 -2.71 1.57 -7.89
N LYS A 105 -1.89 0.94 -8.74
CA LYS A 105 -2.36 -0.16 -9.60
C LYS A 105 -2.93 -1.31 -8.77
N ASP A 106 -2.25 -1.66 -7.69
CA ASP A 106 -2.66 -2.75 -6.81
C ASP A 106 -3.90 -2.39 -5.98
N ILE A 107 -4.02 -1.15 -5.52
CA ILE A 107 -5.22 -0.65 -4.86
C ILE A 107 -6.42 -0.67 -5.80
N SER A 108 -6.25 -0.24 -7.05
CA SER A 108 -7.32 -0.25 -8.05
C SER A 108 -7.79 -1.69 -8.37
N ARG A 109 -6.85 -2.64 -8.48
CA ARG A 109 -7.17 -4.08 -8.60
C ARG A 109 -7.94 -4.59 -7.40
N LEU A 110 -7.53 -4.21 -6.19
CA LEU A 110 -8.19 -4.63 -4.96
C LEU A 110 -9.61 -4.05 -4.87
N LEU A 111 -9.81 -2.78 -5.21
CA LEU A 111 -11.11 -2.12 -5.19
C LEU A 111 -12.08 -2.79 -6.17
N ASN A 112 -11.62 -3.08 -7.39
CA ASN A 112 -12.40 -3.81 -8.39
C ASN A 112 -12.82 -5.21 -7.87
N PHE A 113 -11.89 -5.92 -7.21
CA PHE A 113 -12.20 -7.21 -6.58
C PHE A 113 -13.27 -7.09 -5.48
N LEU A 114 -13.17 -6.08 -4.61
CA LEU A 114 -14.16 -5.85 -3.55
C LEU A 114 -15.56 -5.56 -4.12
N GLN A 115 -15.63 -4.78 -5.21
CA GLN A 115 -16.91 -4.53 -5.90
C GLN A 115 -17.52 -5.85 -6.38
N HIS A 116 -16.73 -6.70 -7.05
CA HIS A 116 -17.21 -8.02 -7.50
C HIS A 116 -17.68 -8.92 -6.34
N MET A 117 -16.97 -8.92 -5.20
CA MET A 117 -17.42 -9.64 -4.01
C MET A 117 -18.73 -9.08 -3.46
N ASN A 118 -18.86 -7.75 -3.38
CA ASN A 118 -20.07 -7.10 -2.88
C ASN A 118 -21.28 -7.45 -3.77
N PHE A 119 -21.13 -7.41 -5.10
CA PHE A 119 -22.16 -7.83 -6.06
C PHE A 119 -22.59 -9.30 -5.92
N GLN A 120 -21.67 -10.19 -5.52
CA GLN A 120 -22.01 -11.59 -5.24
C GLN A 120 -22.66 -11.77 -3.86
N SER A 121 -22.22 -11.01 -2.86
CA SER A 121 -22.80 -11.06 -1.51
C SER A 121 -24.22 -10.49 -1.44
N THR A 122 -24.60 -9.57 -2.33
CA THR A 122 -26.00 -9.14 -2.44
C THR A 122 -26.89 -10.24 -3.03
N MET A 123 -26.31 -11.23 -3.71
CA MET A 123 -27.02 -12.44 -4.18
C MET A 123 -27.04 -13.58 -3.15
N VAL A 124 -26.17 -13.55 -2.14
CA VAL A 124 -26.00 -14.62 -1.14
C VAL A 124 -25.88 -14.01 0.25
N ASP A 125 -26.95 -14.11 1.04
CA ASP A 125 -27.13 -13.69 2.44
C ASP A 125 -26.21 -12.57 2.98
N PRO A 126 -26.75 -11.38 3.33
CA PRO A 126 -25.98 -10.23 3.81
C PRO A 126 -25.35 -10.38 5.22
N SER A 127 -25.31 -11.59 5.78
CA SER A 127 -24.86 -11.89 7.14
C SER A 127 -23.41 -12.38 7.24
N MET A 128 -22.63 -12.38 6.16
CA MET A 128 -21.23 -12.82 6.23
C MET A 128 -20.44 -11.90 7.16
N VAL A 129 -20.06 -12.42 8.33
CA VAL A 129 -19.33 -11.72 9.39
C VAL A 129 -18.09 -11.05 8.80
N GLU A 130 -17.85 -9.79 9.19
CA GLU A 130 -16.76 -8.93 8.72
C GLU A 130 -15.38 -9.62 8.80
N GLU A 131 -15.18 -10.46 9.82
CA GLU A 131 -13.97 -11.27 10.01
C GLU A 131 -13.74 -12.28 8.87
N HIS A 132 -14.78 -13.03 8.46
CA HIS A 132 -14.69 -13.97 7.34
C HIS A 132 -14.42 -13.25 6.02
N LYS A 133 -14.99 -12.05 5.82
CA LYS A 133 -14.70 -11.21 4.66
C LYS A 133 -13.23 -10.79 4.64
N GLY A 134 -12.69 -10.37 5.80
CA GLY A 134 -11.29 -9.99 5.94
C GLY A 134 -10.31 -11.12 5.61
N GLU A 135 -10.58 -12.33 6.07
CA GLU A 135 -9.78 -13.51 5.75
C GLU A 135 -9.85 -13.90 4.27
N ALA A 136 -11.03 -13.85 3.66
CA ALA A 136 -11.21 -14.14 2.23
C ALA A 136 -10.42 -13.16 1.36
N ILE A 137 -10.46 -11.87 1.68
CA ILE A 137 -9.66 -10.85 0.99
C ILE A 137 -8.15 -11.15 1.14
N MET A 138 -7.71 -11.52 2.35
CA MET A 138 -6.31 -11.82 2.59
C MET A 138 -5.86 -13.08 1.83
N ARG A 139 -6.69 -14.13 1.77
CA ARG A 139 -6.42 -15.33 0.97
C ARG A 139 -6.28 -14.99 -0.51
N GLN A 140 -7.19 -14.20 -1.06
CA GLN A 140 -7.11 -13.77 -2.45
C GLN A 140 -5.82 -13.00 -2.75
N VAL A 141 -5.41 -12.11 -1.84
CA VAL A 141 -4.17 -11.33 -2.00
C VAL A 141 -2.93 -12.23 -1.98
N VAL A 142 -2.94 -13.28 -1.17
CA VAL A 142 -1.88 -14.29 -1.14
C VAL A 142 -1.90 -15.17 -2.40
N GLU A 143 -3.07 -15.63 -2.83
CA GLU A 143 -3.26 -16.50 -3.99
C GLU A 143 -2.89 -15.80 -5.30
N GLN A 144 -3.28 -14.54 -5.48
CA GLN A 144 -2.90 -13.76 -6.66
C GLN A 144 -1.42 -13.34 -6.65
N GLY A 145 -0.73 -13.48 -5.51
CA GLY A 145 0.73 -13.48 -5.39
C GLY A 145 1.48 -12.22 -5.83
N ASN A 146 0.79 -11.12 -6.15
CA ASN A 146 1.40 -9.99 -6.87
C ASN A 146 0.83 -8.64 -6.43
N PHE A 147 0.81 -8.42 -5.11
CA PHE A 147 0.47 -7.14 -4.49
C PHE A 147 1.71 -6.51 -3.86
N HIS A 148 1.83 -5.19 -3.98
CA HIS A 148 2.91 -4.43 -3.39
C HIS A 148 2.93 -4.61 -1.86
N ARG A 149 4.14 -4.71 -1.29
CA ARG A 149 4.34 -4.95 0.15
C ARG A 149 3.55 -3.98 1.05
N HIS A 150 3.37 -2.74 0.62
CA HIS A 150 2.67 -1.70 1.38
C HIS A 150 1.15 -1.93 1.40
N VAL A 151 0.58 -2.45 0.32
CA VAL A 151 -0.84 -2.84 0.27
C VAL A 151 -1.06 -4.05 1.18
N VAL A 152 -0.20 -5.07 1.09
CA VAL A 152 -0.27 -6.24 1.96
C VAL A 152 -0.11 -5.85 3.44
N ALA A 153 0.78 -4.91 3.76
CA ALA A 153 0.98 -4.42 5.12
C ALA A 153 -0.26 -3.66 5.65
N LEU A 154 -0.90 -2.84 4.80
CA LEU A 154 -2.16 -2.16 5.13
C LEU A 154 -3.24 -3.17 5.51
N LEU A 155 -3.45 -4.20 4.67
CA LEU A 155 -4.47 -5.22 4.91
C LEU A 155 -4.21 -6.01 6.19
N LYS A 156 -2.97 -6.46 6.40
CA LYS A 156 -2.58 -7.15 7.64
C LYS A 156 -2.83 -6.28 8.88
N MET A 157 -2.54 -4.99 8.80
CA MET A 157 -2.77 -4.07 9.91
C MET A 157 -4.27 -3.83 10.16
N LEU A 158 -5.08 -3.65 9.11
CA LEU A 158 -6.53 -3.46 9.24
C LEU A 158 -7.19 -4.71 9.83
N LEU A 159 -6.79 -5.90 9.38
CA LEU A 159 -7.25 -7.17 9.93
C LEU A 159 -6.89 -7.31 11.41
N LYS A 160 -5.62 -7.05 11.77
CA LYS A 160 -5.16 -7.10 13.17
C LYS A 160 -5.92 -6.14 14.09
N LYS A 161 -6.38 -5.00 13.57
CA LYS A 161 -7.12 -3.98 14.33
C LYS A 161 -8.64 -4.17 14.28
N ASN A 162 -9.12 -5.23 13.64
CA ASN A 162 -10.53 -5.46 13.36
C ASN A 162 -11.22 -4.24 12.72
N LYS A 163 -10.58 -3.69 11.68
CA LYS A 163 -11.05 -2.51 10.93
C LYS A 163 -11.21 -2.84 9.44
N MET A 164 -11.64 -4.05 9.11
CA MET A 164 -11.80 -4.46 7.71
C MET A 164 -13.03 -3.84 7.05
N GLY A 165 -14.02 -3.40 7.83
CA GLY A 165 -15.24 -2.76 7.37
C GLY A 165 -15.02 -1.41 6.71
N ILE A 166 -13.95 -0.70 7.07
CA ILE A 166 -13.57 0.57 6.43
C ILE A 166 -12.59 0.38 5.26
N LEU A 167 -12.24 -0.87 4.88
CA LEU A 167 -11.24 -1.11 3.85
C LEU A 167 -11.62 -0.44 2.52
N GLU A 168 -12.87 -0.61 2.08
CA GLU A 168 -13.36 -0.04 0.82
C GLU A 168 -13.21 1.49 0.82
N GLU A 169 -13.67 2.15 1.88
CA GLU A 169 -13.49 3.60 2.07
C GLU A 169 -12.02 4.04 2.06
N VAL A 170 -11.12 3.26 2.67
CA VAL A 170 -9.68 3.56 2.67
C VAL A 170 -9.11 3.53 1.25
N LEU A 171 -9.53 2.56 0.43
CA LEU A 171 -9.06 2.44 -0.95
C LEU A 171 -9.65 3.54 -1.85
N GLU A 172 -10.90 3.94 -1.63
CA GLU A 172 -11.53 5.05 -2.35
C GLU A 172 -10.88 6.39 -2.00
N GLU A 173 -10.64 6.65 -0.71
CA GLU A 173 -9.91 7.84 -0.26
C GLU A 173 -8.47 7.86 -0.80
N PHE A 174 -7.83 6.70 -0.95
CA PHE A 174 -6.54 6.61 -1.63
C PHE A 174 -6.64 7.07 -3.09
N GLU A 175 -7.60 6.55 -3.86
CA GLU A 175 -7.77 6.97 -5.27
C GLU A 175 -8.02 8.46 -5.36
N ARG A 176 -8.84 9.01 -4.46
CA ARG A 176 -9.14 10.44 -4.40
C ARG A 176 -7.87 11.27 -4.18
N ILE A 177 -7.09 10.97 -3.14
CA ILE A 177 -5.87 11.72 -2.83
C ILE A 177 -4.83 11.53 -3.96
N TYR A 178 -4.75 10.34 -4.56
CA TYR A 178 -3.86 10.09 -5.71
C TYR A 178 -4.25 10.92 -6.94
N ASP A 179 -5.54 11.02 -7.24
CA ASP A 179 -6.04 11.83 -8.35
C ASP A 179 -5.74 13.33 -8.10
N GLU A 180 -5.93 13.82 -6.87
CA GLU A 180 -5.53 15.17 -6.44
C GLU A 180 -4.02 15.41 -6.64
N LEU A 181 -3.18 14.47 -6.22
CA LEU A 181 -1.71 14.56 -6.36
C LEU A 181 -1.24 14.56 -7.82
N CYS A 182 -1.96 13.86 -8.70
CA CYS A 182 -1.65 13.80 -10.12
C CYS A 182 -2.22 14.99 -10.92
N GLY A 183 -2.96 15.90 -10.28
CA GLY A 183 -3.73 16.93 -10.97
C GLY A 183 -4.79 16.35 -11.91
N THR A 184 -5.34 15.18 -11.56
CA THR A 184 -6.40 14.52 -12.29
C THR A 184 -7.74 15.09 -11.84
N GLN A 185 -8.47 15.75 -12.73
CA GLN A 185 -9.83 16.18 -12.49
C GLN A 185 -10.80 15.04 -12.82
N VAL A 186 -11.59 14.63 -11.82
CA VAL A 186 -12.65 13.64 -12.01
C VAL A 186 -13.95 14.36 -12.38
N VAL A 187 -14.61 13.91 -13.44
CA VAL A 187 -15.89 14.46 -13.94
C VAL A 187 -16.93 13.35 -13.88
N LEU A 188 -18.03 13.60 -13.18
CA LEU A 188 -19.18 12.69 -13.13
C LEU A 188 -20.20 13.10 -14.18
N LEU A 189 -20.57 12.16 -15.04
CA LEU A 189 -21.64 12.33 -16.04
C LEU A 189 -22.83 11.50 -15.63
N SER A 190 -24.00 12.12 -15.55
CA SER A 190 -25.25 11.38 -15.40
C SER A 190 -25.84 11.11 -16.77
N SER A 191 -26.15 9.86 -17.07
CA SER A 191 -26.78 9.43 -18.33
C SER A 191 -27.78 8.31 -18.06
N THR A 192 -28.85 8.25 -18.84
CA THR A 192 -29.81 7.12 -18.81
C THR A 192 -29.29 5.87 -19.51
N ALA A 193 -28.19 5.99 -20.27
CA ALA A 193 -27.58 4.87 -20.97
C ALA A 193 -26.05 4.87 -20.84
N LYS A 194 -25.44 3.69 -20.99
CA LYS A 194 -23.98 3.57 -21.07
C LYS A 194 -23.49 4.31 -22.33
N MET A 195 -22.76 5.40 -22.12
CA MET A 195 -22.16 6.19 -23.20
C MET A 195 -21.08 5.41 -23.94
N ARG A 196 -20.92 5.71 -25.23
CA ARG A 196 -19.84 5.15 -26.06
C ARG A 196 -18.52 5.85 -25.74
N GLU A 197 -17.41 5.15 -25.96
CA GLU A 197 -16.06 5.67 -25.70
C GLU A 197 -15.81 7.00 -26.44
N ASP A 198 -16.29 7.11 -27.68
CA ASP A 198 -16.15 8.33 -28.50
C ASP A 198 -16.85 9.55 -27.87
N GLU A 199 -18.01 9.33 -27.25
CA GLU A 199 -18.80 10.40 -26.60
C GLU A 199 -18.12 10.84 -25.31
N VAL A 200 -17.64 9.88 -24.51
CA VAL A 200 -16.88 10.12 -23.28
C VAL A 200 -15.59 10.90 -23.61
N PHE A 201 -14.88 10.50 -24.67
CA PHE A 201 -13.68 11.18 -25.13
C PHE A 201 -13.95 12.60 -25.62
N GLY A 202 -15.03 12.80 -26.38
CA GLY A 202 -15.46 14.12 -26.83
C GLY A 202 -15.74 15.07 -25.67
N ILE A 203 -16.40 14.58 -24.62
CA ILE A 203 -16.65 15.34 -23.39
C ILE A 203 -15.35 15.61 -22.64
N ALA A 204 -14.50 14.60 -22.46
CA ALA A 204 -13.20 14.76 -21.80
C ALA A 204 -12.36 15.86 -22.48
N LYS A 205 -12.34 15.88 -23.82
CA LYS A 205 -11.64 16.92 -24.59
C LYS A 205 -12.22 18.31 -24.36
N LYS A 206 -13.55 18.45 -24.35
CA LYS A 206 -14.21 19.73 -24.07
C LYS A 206 -13.92 20.20 -22.65
N VAL A 207 -14.02 19.31 -21.65
CA VAL A 207 -13.72 19.66 -20.26
C VAL A 207 -12.24 20.00 -20.10
N HIS A 208 -11.34 19.32 -20.81
CA HIS A 208 -9.90 19.64 -20.80
C HIS A 208 -9.64 21.06 -21.29
N GLN A 209 -10.25 21.44 -22.41
CA GLN A 209 -10.13 22.78 -22.99
C GLN A 209 -10.69 23.87 -22.06
N LEU A 210 -11.78 23.59 -21.34
CA LEU A 210 -12.43 24.56 -20.46
C LEU A 210 -11.78 24.65 -19.07
N SER A 211 -11.36 23.51 -18.52
CA SER A 211 -10.84 23.42 -17.15
C SER A 211 -9.34 23.65 -17.06
N GLY A 212 -8.58 23.40 -18.13
CA GLY A 212 -7.11 23.44 -18.10
C GLY A 212 -6.47 22.35 -17.22
N ALA A 213 -7.24 21.35 -16.78
CA ALA A 213 -6.75 20.27 -15.92
C ALA A 213 -5.72 19.39 -16.63
N VAL A 214 -4.66 18.97 -15.93
CA VAL A 214 -3.56 18.18 -16.50
C VAL A 214 -4.05 16.84 -17.04
N ARG A 215 -4.93 16.18 -16.28
CA ARG A 215 -5.55 14.91 -16.66
C ARG A 215 -7.03 14.97 -16.31
N ILE A 216 -7.86 14.29 -17.11
CA ILE A 216 -9.29 14.18 -16.85
C ILE A 216 -9.70 12.72 -16.81
N LYS A 217 -10.47 12.35 -15.79
CA LYS A 217 -11.08 11.03 -15.62
C LYS A 217 -12.59 11.21 -15.63
N VAL A 218 -13.26 10.66 -16.64
CA VAL A 218 -14.72 10.75 -16.77
C VAL A 218 -15.35 9.48 -16.20
N LYS A 219 -16.29 9.63 -15.26
CA LYS A 219 -17.07 8.53 -14.69
C LYS A 219 -18.53 8.69 -15.16
N ASN A 220 -19.07 7.67 -15.81
CA ASN A 220 -20.47 7.63 -16.21
C ASN A 220 -21.32 6.97 -15.12
N LEU A 221 -22.28 7.71 -14.58
CA LEU A 221 -23.31 7.24 -13.68
C LEU A 221 -24.57 6.96 -14.49
N VAL A 222 -24.87 5.67 -14.69
CA VAL A 222 -26.10 5.25 -15.36
C VAL A 222 -27.25 5.28 -14.36
N GLN A 223 -28.25 6.11 -14.61
CA GLN A 223 -29.46 6.21 -13.79
C GLN A 223 -30.63 5.54 -14.54
N ASP A 224 -31.11 4.40 -14.04
CA ASP A 224 -32.18 3.60 -14.67
C ASP A 224 -33.59 4.21 -14.49
N THR A 225 -33.71 5.46 -14.06
CA THR A 225 -35.00 6.05 -13.68
C THR A 225 -35.14 7.47 -14.18
N LEU A 226 -35.52 7.60 -15.45
CA LEU A 226 -36.41 8.68 -15.87
C LEU A 226 -37.64 8.00 -16.49
N PRO A 227 -38.80 7.98 -15.81
CA PRO A 227 -40.02 7.63 -16.51
C PRO A 227 -40.24 8.72 -17.56
N ALA A 228 -40.21 8.31 -18.83
CA ALA A 228 -40.56 9.17 -19.95
C ALA A 228 -42.05 9.54 -19.80
N PHE A 229 -42.33 10.69 -19.19
CA PHE A 229 -43.66 11.28 -19.21
C PHE A 229 -43.68 12.43 -20.22
N ALA A 230 -44.64 12.33 -21.13
CA ALA A 230 -45.19 13.35 -22.04
C ALA A 230 -44.33 13.78 -23.24
N VAL A 231 -44.75 13.38 -24.46
CA VAL A 231 -45.54 14.22 -25.40
C VAL A 231 -46.52 13.32 -26.15
#